data_AF-A0A4U0WK08-F1
#
_entry.id   AF-A0A4U0WK08-F1
#
_cell.length_a   1.000
_cell.length_b   1.000
_cell.length_c   1.000
_cell.angle_alpha   90.00
_cell.angle_beta   90.00
_cell.angle_gamma   90.00
#
_symmetry.space_group_name_H-M   'P 1'
#
loop_
_entity.id
_entity.type
_entity.pdbx_description
1 polymer ?
#
loop_
_entity_poly.entity_id
_entity_poly.type
_entity_poly.pdbx_seq_one_letter_code
_entity_poly.pdbx_strand_id
1 'polypeptide(L)'
;MVGNAPLTAAREQHAFEAQPPTRHIERMQRHREEKGELGIALSELWVGIAAQRADNGEVHIGFACHDGTYTIDFAVHTLAVQREGVGANGEARESLPTTKSDGQSVVVADYLVRSIRDYAEKNHYKFLGAGISREIVKLSPQAPARIWAELDIVPIVIRNEEGGSMESGRKVDAVVSVDELADALARKALGFFGPSKQPRVQVGFNNMVDVDIGSRAVLTTLDQYKNGVSEQTWNTTLKYAASLRKGKKKFAFFSATPQGGGVALMRHAQIRLFRLLGVDVTWWVPKPKPEIFRITKTNHNILQGVADPKERLTRVQQQLIRDWIHSNAERYWTREGGPLAPRSKGGVDVVIIDDPQMPDLIGIAKQQDPERPVIFRSHIQVRADLAEQPETPTAGVWNWLWENVQHADIFISHPVKAFVPRTVSQHRLAYMPATTDWFDGLNKALSDFDTAYYLHDFNTECTRQSVPSLAYPKRDYIVQIARFDPSKGIPDVLASYAEFRRHSAFCKGKKAEETPQLVIAGHYSVDDPDGVAVLNQTLELLET
;
A
#
# COMPACT_ATOMS: atom_id res chain seq x y z
N MET A 1 18.63 -8.91 23.05
CA MET A 1 18.38 -8.95 24.51
C MET A 1 18.60 -7.57 25.07
N VAL A 2 17.52 -6.79 25.20
CA VAL A 2 17.46 -5.54 25.96
C VAL A 2 16.57 -5.86 27.17
N GLY A 3 17.08 -5.59 28.37
CA GLY A 3 16.58 -6.16 29.61
C GLY A 3 15.18 -5.68 30.03
N ASN A 4 14.47 -6.58 30.71
CA ASN A 4 13.27 -6.36 31.52
C ASN A 4 13.58 -5.48 32.74
N ALA A 5 13.82 -4.18 32.55
CA ALA A 5 13.80 -3.23 33.67
C ALA A 5 12.36 -2.81 33.97
N PRO A 6 11.89 -2.86 35.23
CA PRO A 6 10.54 -2.41 35.58
C PRO A 6 10.39 -0.89 35.42
N LEU A 7 9.25 -0.48 34.83
CA LEU A 7 8.83 0.89 34.56
C LEU A 7 8.71 1.76 35.82
N THR A 8 9.16 3.01 35.76
CA THR A 8 8.62 4.11 36.58
C THR A 8 8.62 5.44 35.80
N ALA A 9 7.49 6.12 35.57
CA ALA A 9 6.23 5.69 34.96
C ALA A 9 5.52 6.97 34.47
N ALA A 10 4.97 6.96 33.25
CA ALA A 10 3.83 7.82 32.98
C ALA A 10 2.80 7.57 34.10
N ARG A 11 2.21 8.61 34.69
CA ARG A 11 1.22 8.41 35.74
C ARG A 11 -0.06 7.89 35.09
N GLU A 12 -0.41 6.64 35.36
CA GLU A 12 -1.69 6.04 34.97
C GLU A 12 -2.79 6.71 35.79
N GLN A 13 -3.65 7.47 35.13
CA GLN A 13 -4.91 7.95 35.72
C GLN A 13 -5.96 6.83 35.67
N HIS A 14 -5.91 6.05 34.59
CA HIS A 14 -6.66 4.82 34.41
C HIS A 14 -5.77 3.84 33.63
N ALA A 15 -5.63 2.63 34.14
CA ALA A 15 -4.87 1.56 33.46
C ALA A 15 -5.82 0.74 32.58
N PHE A 16 -5.28 -0.02 31.64
CA PHE A 16 -6.05 -1.06 30.96
C PHE A 16 -6.48 -2.14 31.98
N GLU A 17 -7.76 -2.53 31.95
CA GLU A 17 -8.33 -3.49 32.91
C GLU A 17 -8.71 -4.83 32.29
N ALA A 18 -8.71 -4.95 30.96
CA ALA A 18 -9.05 -6.21 30.28
C ALA A 18 -8.10 -7.33 30.71
N GLN A 19 -8.69 -8.46 31.08
CA GLN A 19 -7.94 -9.64 31.47
C GLN A 19 -7.52 -10.44 30.23
N PRO A 20 -6.23 -10.80 30.11
CA PRO A 20 -5.78 -11.63 29.02
C PRO A 20 -6.40 -13.04 29.14
N PRO A 21 -6.74 -13.71 28.03
CA PRO A 21 -7.31 -15.06 28.03
C PRO A 21 -6.23 -16.12 28.36
N THR A 22 -5.68 -16.06 29.57
CA THR A 22 -4.42 -16.71 29.97
C THR A 22 -4.40 -18.22 29.72
N ARG A 23 -5.47 -18.94 30.07
CA ARG A 23 -5.57 -20.40 29.78
C ARG A 23 -5.60 -20.72 28.29
N HIS A 24 -6.20 -19.84 27.48
CA HIS A 24 -6.23 -20.02 26.03
C HIS A 24 -4.84 -19.79 25.44
N ILE A 25 -4.15 -18.74 25.91
CA ILE A 25 -2.77 -18.42 25.57
C ILE A 25 -1.84 -19.60 25.89
N GLU A 26 -1.88 -20.12 27.13
CA GLU A 26 -1.08 -21.28 27.55
C GLU A 26 -1.34 -22.51 26.68
N ARG A 27 -2.60 -22.76 26.31
CA ARG A 27 -2.97 -23.87 25.42
C ARG A 27 -2.38 -23.68 24.03
N MET A 28 -2.45 -22.47 23.48
CA MET A 28 -1.87 -22.17 22.16
C MET A 28 -0.35 -22.29 22.18
N GLN A 29 0.32 -21.77 23.21
CA GLN A 29 1.78 -21.87 23.37
C GLN A 29 2.23 -23.32 23.46
N ARG A 30 1.56 -24.15 24.28
CA ARG A 30 1.88 -25.58 24.38
C ARG A 30 1.71 -26.30 23.04
N HIS A 31 0.61 -26.04 22.34
CA HIS A 31 0.37 -26.62 21.02
C HIS A 31 1.42 -26.15 20.00
N ARG A 32 1.84 -24.89 20.08
CA ARG A 32 2.91 -24.32 19.27
C ARG A 32 4.25 -25.02 19.52
N GLU A 33 4.59 -25.30 20.76
CA GLU A 33 5.82 -26.03 21.14
C GLU A 33 5.77 -27.50 20.70
N GLU A 34 4.65 -28.18 20.93
CA GLU A 34 4.44 -29.58 20.52
C GLU A 34 4.48 -29.74 18.98
N LYS A 35 3.77 -28.86 18.27
CA LYS A 35 3.69 -28.90 16.81
C LYS A 35 4.76 -28.08 16.10
N GLY A 36 5.59 -27.32 16.80
CA GLY A 36 6.60 -26.41 16.26
C GLY A 36 6.13 -25.56 15.08
N GLU A 37 4.88 -25.10 15.11
CA GLU A 37 4.29 -24.21 14.10
C GLU A 37 4.52 -22.73 14.48
N LEU A 38 4.59 -21.80 13.52
CA LEU A 38 4.75 -20.38 13.86
C LEU A 38 3.42 -19.66 14.15
N GLY A 39 2.31 -20.14 13.60
CA GLY A 39 1.04 -19.40 13.55
C GLY A 39 0.42 -19.11 14.93
N ILE A 40 -0.04 -17.87 15.14
CA ILE A 40 -0.80 -17.45 16.33
C ILE A 40 -2.16 -16.86 15.96
N ALA A 41 -3.23 -17.37 16.58
CA ALA A 41 -4.56 -16.79 16.47
C ALA A 41 -4.66 -15.57 17.40
N LEU A 42 -4.95 -14.39 16.86
CA LEU A 42 -5.10 -13.16 17.64
C LEU A 42 -6.50 -12.59 17.43
N SER A 43 -7.05 -11.95 18.46
CA SER A 43 -8.27 -11.17 18.28
C SER A 43 -7.93 -9.83 17.64
N GLU A 44 -8.61 -9.52 16.54
CA GLU A 44 -8.35 -8.32 15.76
C GLU A 44 -9.13 -7.13 16.30
N LEU A 45 -8.47 -5.99 16.46
CA LEU A 45 -9.03 -4.79 17.07
C LEU A 45 -8.61 -3.51 16.32
N TRP A 46 -9.21 -2.40 16.72
CA TRP A 46 -8.78 -1.04 16.40
C TRP A 46 -8.43 -0.30 17.69
N VAL A 47 -7.53 0.68 17.59
CA VAL A 47 -7.16 1.53 18.72
C VAL A 47 -7.40 3.00 18.39
N GLY A 48 -7.93 3.75 19.33
CA GLY A 48 -7.99 5.20 19.29
C GLY A 48 -6.90 5.80 20.16
N ILE A 49 -6.25 6.86 19.69
CA ILE A 49 -5.16 7.52 20.39
C ILE A 49 -5.38 9.03 20.37
N ALA A 50 -5.67 9.58 21.53
CA ALA A 50 -5.89 11.00 21.73
C ALA A 50 -4.85 11.58 22.70
N ALA A 51 -4.57 12.87 22.57
CA ALA A 51 -3.78 13.59 23.56
C ALA A 51 -4.40 14.93 23.92
N GLN A 52 -4.18 15.32 25.17
CA GLN A 52 -4.48 16.64 25.67
C GLN A 52 -3.28 17.16 26.47
N ARG A 53 -2.83 18.37 26.14
CA ARG A 53 -1.85 19.08 26.97
C ARG A 53 -2.58 19.84 28.07
N ALA A 54 -2.16 19.62 29.31
CA ALA A 54 -2.64 20.36 30.47
C ALA A 54 -1.87 21.67 30.66
N ASP A 55 -2.46 22.60 31.43
CA ASP A 55 -1.88 23.93 31.67
C ASP A 55 -0.54 23.87 32.41
N ASN A 56 -0.34 22.84 33.24
CA ASN A 56 0.92 22.56 33.95
C ASN A 56 2.02 21.99 33.03
N GLY A 57 1.73 21.81 31.73
CA GLY A 57 2.65 21.28 30.73
C GLY A 57 2.65 19.76 30.57
N GLU A 58 1.98 19.01 31.46
CA GLU A 58 1.79 17.57 31.33
C GLU A 58 0.97 17.22 30.09
N VAL A 59 1.16 16.00 29.59
CA VAL A 59 0.40 15.49 28.45
C VAL A 59 -0.38 14.26 28.89
N HIS A 60 -1.70 14.35 28.84
CA HIS A 60 -2.59 13.20 29.00
C HIS A 60 -2.75 12.51 27.65
N ILE A 61 -2.58 11.19 27.63
CA ILE A 61 -2.75 10.33 26.46
C ILE A 61 -3.87 9.36 26.78
N GLY A 62 -4.91 9.37 25.96
CA GLY A 62 -6.02 8.44 26.02
C GLY A 62 -5.86 7.35 24.96
N PHE A 63 -6.09 6.11 25.36
CA PHE A 63 -6.19 4.95 24.49
C PHE A 63 -7.58 4.34 24.62
N ALA A 64 -8.17 3.91 23.51
CA ALA A 64 -9.43 3.15 23.51
C ALA A 64 -9.34 1.98 22.53
N CYS A 65 -9.61 0.77 23.00
CA CYS A 65 -9.53 -0.47 22.23
C CYS A 65 -10.93 -0.89 21.79
N HIS A 66 -11.13 -1.11 20.49
CA HIS A 66 -12.46 -1.31 19.89
C HIS A 66 -12.49 -2.57 19.02
N ASP A 67 -13.49 -3.43 19.19
CA ASP A 67 -13.58 -4.73 18.48
C ASP A 67 -14.28 -4.67 17.12
N GLY A 68 -14.80 -3.49 16.77
CA GLY A 68 -15.60 -3.25 15.58
C GLY A 68 -17.05 -2.91 15.88
N THR A 69 -17.51 -3.23 17.10
CA THR A 69 -18.85 -2.94 17.60
C THR A 69 -18.83 -2.11 18.88
N TYR A 70 -18.00 -2.49 19.85
CA TYR A 70 -17.89 -1.87 21.16
C TYR A 70 -16.44 -1.56 21.53
N THR A 71 -16.27 -0.57 22.40
CA THR A 71 -15.02 -0.39 23.13
C THR A 71 -14.93 -1.44 24.23
N ILE A 72 -13.82 -2.18 24.22
CA ILE A 72 -13.59 -3.32 25.11
C ILE A 72 -12.65 -2.99 26.27
N ASP A 73 -11.83 -1.94 26.14
CA ASP A 73 -10.92 -1.45 27.17
C ASP A 73 -10.42 -0.05 26.84
N PHE A 74 -9.91 0.68 27.83
CA PHE A 74 -9.31 2.00 27.65
C PHE A 74 -8.26 2.30 28.71
N ALA A 75 -7.41 3.28 28.44
CA ALA A 75 -6.43 3.76 29.42
C ALA A 75 -6.17 5.26 29.27
N VAL A 76 -5.84 5.91 30.38
CA VAL A 76 -5.46 7.33 30.41
C VAL A 76 -4.14 7.45 31.15
N HIS A 77 -3.10 7.79 30.41
CA HIS A 77 -1.74 7.91 30.93
C HIS A 77 -1.28 9.37 30.90
N THR A 78 -0.46 9.79 31.86
CA THR A 78 0.07 11.15 31.95
C THR A 78 1.58 11.16 31.82
N LEU A 79 2.09 11.78 30.75
CA LEU A 79 3.51 12.04 30.57
C LEU A 79 3.87 13.37 31.25
N ALA A 80 4.69 13.28 32.30
CA ALA A 80 5.19 14.45 33.01
C ALA A 80 6.35 15.13 32.25
N VAL A 81 6.48 16.44 32.42
CA VAL A 81 7.62 17.21 31.88
C VAL A 81 8.79 17.12 32.85
N GLN A 82 10.00 16.89 32.34
CA GLN A 82 11.23 17.01 33.14
C GLN A 82 11.30 18.40 33.76
N ARG A 83 11.52 18.49 35.07
CA ARG A 83 11.91 19.74 35.72
C ARG A 83 13.44 19.76 35.77
N GLU A 84 14.07 20.85 35.34
CA GLU A 84 15.53 21.02 35.48
C GLU A 84 15.94 20.81 36.95
N GLY A 85 16.89 19.89 37.19
CA GLY A 85 17.58 19.80 38.49
C GLY A 85 17.37 18.56 39.37
N VAL A 86 16.91 17.41 38.89
CA VAL A 86 16.86 16.18 39.72
C VAL A 86 17.40 14.94 39.00
N GLY A 87 18.57 14.47 39.43
CA GLY A 87 18.96 13.06 39.37
C GLY A 87 20.12 12.69 38.46
N ALA A 88 21.35 12.96 38.91
CA ALA A 88 22.51 12.16 38.53
C ALA A 88 22.33 10.75 39.11
N ASN A 89 21.77 9.83 38.33
CA ASN A 89 21.93 8.37 38.44
C ASN A 89 21.27 7.74 37.21
N GLY A 90 22.03 6.94 36.47
CA GLY A 90 21.83 6.51 35.07
C GLY A 90 20.60 5.65 34.73
N GLU A 91 19.40 5.99 35.21
CA GLU A 91 18.15 5.37 34.77
C GLU A 91 17.50 6.22 33.65
N ALA A 92 17.18 5.59 32.51
CA ALA A 92 16.53 6.25 31.38
C ALA A 92 15.10 6.66 31.76
N ARG A 93 14.85 7.96 31.96
CA ARG A 93 13.54 8.50 32.37
C ARG A 93 12.69 8.95 31.18
N GLU A 94 11.49 8.37 31.01
CA GLU A 94 10.44 8.83 30.07
C GLU A 94 9.74 10.09 30.60
N SER A 95 10.43 11.21 30.56
CA SER A 95 9.87 12.50 30.94
C SER A 95 10.10 13.47 29.80
N LEU A 96 9.08 14.28 29.46
CA LEU A 96 9.14 15.14 28.29
C LEU A 96 10.26 16.16 28.49
N PRO A 97 11.21 16.31 27.55
CA PRO A 97 12.24 17.35 27.63
C PRO A 97 11.61 18.74 27.77
N THR A 98 12.28 19.65 28.50
CA THR A 98 11.81 21.03 28.73
C THR A 98 11.74 21.86 27.45
N THR A 99 12.59 21.56 26.46
CA THR A 99 12.58 22.21 25.15
C THR A 99 11.68 21.48 24.17
N LYS A 100 10.76 22.22 23.52
CA LYS A 100 9.96 21.76 22.37
C LYS A 100 10.88 21.51 21.16
N SER A 101 11.58 20.39 21.14
CA SER A 101 12.44 19.94 20.03
C SER A 101 12.33 18.42 19.86
N ASP A 102 13.00 17.90 18.82
CA ASP A 102 12.98 16.49 18.36
C ASP A 102 12.93 15.44 19.49
N GLY A 103 13.60 15.70 20.62
CA GLY A 103 13.57 14.81 21.79
C GLY A 103 12.17 14.54 22.36
N GLN A 104 11.28 15.54 22.39
CA GLN A 104 9.90 15.34 22.87
C GLN A 104 9.11 14.44 21.91
N SER A 105 9.27 14.63 20.60
CA SER A 105 8.60 13.82 19.59
C SER A 105 9.05 12.36 19.68
N VAL A 106 10.35 12.11 19.85
CA VAL A 106 10.90 10.74 19.98
C VAL A 106 10.31 10.06 21.21
N VAL A 107 10.34 10.70 22.38
CA VAL A 107 9.82 10.16 23.64
C VAL A 107 8.34 9.80 23.52
N VAL A 108 7.51 10.67 22.95
CA VAL A 108 6.07 10.40 22.77
C VAL A 108 5.87 9.22 21.80
N ALA A 109 6.62 9.15 20.70
CA ALA A 109 6.48 8.05 19.75
C ALA A 109 6.92 6.71 20.36
N ASP A 110 8.06 6.68 21.08
CA ASP A 110 8.53 5.50 21.81
C ASP A 110 7.49 5.01 22.80
N TYR A 111 6.92 5.94 23.57
CA TYR A 111 5.92 5.63 24.58
C TYR A 111 4.65 5.02 23.97
N LEU A 112 4.11 5.63 22.91
CA LEU A 112 2.92 5.12 22.22
C LEU A 112 3.17 3.72 21.65
N VAL A 113 4.31 3.53 20.97
CA VAL A 113 4.66 2.25 20.34
C VAL A 113 4.81 1.15 21.39
N ARG A 114 5.52 1.43 22.49
CA ARG A 114 5.68 0.46 23.59
C ARG A 114 4.36 0.13 24.27
N SER A 115 3.58 1.15 24.63
CA SER A 115 2.29 0.95 25.33
C SER A 115 1.34 0.07 24.53
N ILE A 116 1.25 0.30 23.20
CA ILE A 116 0.39 -0.48 22.32
C ILE A 116 0.95 -1.90 22.13
N ARG A 117 2.27 -2.05 21.92
CA ARG A 117 2.92 -3.36 21.78
C ARG A 117 2.70 -4.22 23.02
N ASP A 118 3.05 -3.69 24.19
CA ASP A 118 2.99 -4.42 25.45
C ASP A 118 1.55 -4.86 25.75
N TYR A 119 0.57 -3.98 25.50
CA TYR A 119 -0.84 -4.31 25.65
C TYR A 119 -1.31 -5.37 24.63
N ALA A 120 -0.91 -5.25 23.36
CA ALA A 120 -1.26 -6.19 22.29
C ALA A 120 -0.69 -7.59 22.54
N GLU A 121 0.60 -7.68 22.89
CA GLU A 121 1.28 -8.95 23.16
C GLU A 121 0.74 -9.62 24.43
N LYS A 122 0.58 -8.85 25.52
CA LYS A 122 0.02 -9.35 26.78
C LYS A 122 -1.37 -9.96 26.58
N ASN A 123 -2.23 -9.31 25.79
CA ASN A 123 -3.63 -9.72 25.60
C ASN A 123 -3.90 -10.55 24.35
N HIS A 124 -2.87 -10.80 23.52
CA HIS A 124 -2.99 -11.52 22.25
C HIS A 124 -3.97 -10.85 21.27
N TYR A 125 -3.77 -9.55 21.10
CA TYR A 125 -4.51 -8.73 20.15
C TYR A 125 -3.67 -8.35 18.94
N LYS A 126 -4.32 -8.27 17.78
CA LYS A 126 -3.77 -7.65 16.58
C LYS A 126 -4.55 -6.37 16.29
N PHE A 127 -3.93 -5.22 16.53
CA PHE A 127 -4.53 -3.97 16.07
C PHE A 127 -4.32 -3.84 14.55
N LEU A 128 -5.41 -3.65 13.81
CA LEU A 128 -5.37 -3.48 12.34
C LEU A 128 -5.27 -2.01 11.93
N GLY A 129 -5.88 -1.12 12.73
CA GLY A 129 -5.88 0.31 12.48
C GLY A 129 -5.87 1.14 13.76
N ALA A 130 -5.31 2.34 13.66
CA ALA A 130 -5.27 3.32 14.74
C ALA A 130 -5.93 4.63 14.32
N GLY A 131 -6.92 5.12 15.07
CA GLY A 131 -7.44 6.47 14.93
C GLY A 131 -6.61 7.45 15.74
N ILE A 132 -6.01 8.45 15.09
CA ILE A 132 -5.03 9.34 15.73
C ILE A 132 -5.55 10.78 15.73
N SER A 133 -5.51 11.40 16.91
CA SER A 133 -5.85 12.82 17.09
C SER A 133 -4.81 13.76 16.48
N ARG A 134 -5.22 14.98 16.16
CA ARG A 134 -4.31 16.03 15.66
C ARG A 134 -3.29 16.46 16.71
N GLU A 135 -3.62 16.39 17.99
CA GLU A 135 -2.74 16.68 19.11
C GLU A 135 -1.56 15.71 19.17
N ILE A 136 -1.79 14.41 18.96
CA ILE A 136 -0.71 13.41 18.86
C ILE A 136 0.26 13.77 17.74
N VAL A 137 -0.25 14.12 16.55
CA VAL A 137 0.60 14.50 15.41
C VAL A 137 1.38 15.79 15.67
N LYS A 138 0.79 16.76 16.39
CA LYS A 138 1.49 17.99 16.81
C LYS A 138 2.59 17.72 17.84
N LEU A 139 2.35 16.78 18.76
CA LEU A 139 3.32 16.39 19.79
C LEU A 139 4.46 15.54 19.20
N SER A 140 4.13 14.65 18.28
CA SER A 140 5.07 13.78 17.61
C SER A 140 4.66 13.48 16.17
N PRO A 141 5.18 14.25 15.19
CA PRO A 141 4.89 14.03 13.77
C PRO A 141 5.30 12.65 13.26
N GLN A 142 6.29 12.01 13.89
CA GLN A 142 6.79 10.68 13.50
C GLN A 142 5.98 9.51 14.10
N ALA A 143 5.15 9.75 15.13
CA ALA A 143 4.47 8.66 15.83
C ALA A 143 3.57 7.81 14.92
N PRO A 144 2.73 8.39 14.02
CA PRO A 144 1.95 7.58 13.08
C PRO A 144 2.81 6.64 12.23
N ALA A 145 3.88 7.15 11.62
CA ALA A 145 4.76 6.35 10.77
C ALA A 145 5.49 5.25 11.55
N ARG A 146 5.82 5.49 12.83
CA ARG A 146 6.41 4.46 13.70
C ARG A 146 5.41 3.40 14.11
N ILE A 147 4.16 3.76 14.41
CA ILE A 147 3.06 2.81 14.66
C ILE A 147 2.91 1.87 13.45
N TRP A 148 2.97 2.40 12.23
CA TRP A 148 2.96 1.57 11.02
C TRP A 148 4.20 0.68 10.89
N ALA A 149 5.40 1.27 11.00
CA ALA A 149 6.65 0.59 10.74
C ALA A 149 6.97 -0.49 11.78
N GLU A 150 6.62 -0.27 13.05
CA GLU A 150 7.04 -1.14 14.17
C GLU A 150 5.94 -2.05 14.71
N LEU A 151 4.67 -1.71 14.50
CA LEU A 151 3.53 -2.47 15.03
C LEU A 151 2.59 -2.99 13.94
N ASP A 152 2.83 -2.61 12.68
CA ASP A 152 2.01 -3.04 11.56
C ASP A 152 0.52 -2.68 11.77
N ILE A 153 0.28 -1.45 12.24
CA ILE A 153 -1.05 -0.87 12.48
C ILE A 153 -1.23 0.31 11.53
N VAL A 154 -2.29 0.34 10.72
CA VAL A 154 -2.52 1.45 9.78
C VAL A 154 -2.96 2.71 10.53
N PRO A 155 -2.16 3.78 10.56
CA PRO A 155 -2.40 4.96 11.40
C PRO A 155 -3.21 6.01 10.63
N ILE A 156 -4.45 6.28 11.05
CA ILE A 156 -5.38 7.19 10.39
C ILE A 156 -5.55 8.46 11.23
N VAL A 157 -4.97 9.55 10.75
CA VAL A 157 -5.14 10.88 11.37
C VAL A 157 -6.50 11.44 11.00
N ILE A 158 -7.38 11.59 11.99
CA ILE A 158 -8.73 12.13 11.78
C ILE A 158 -8.67 13.66 11.68
N ARG A 159 -9.44 14.24 10.76
CA ARG A 159 -9.42 15.69 10.50
C ARG A 159 -10.24 16.45 11.55
N ASN A 160 -9.96 17.74 11.74
CA ASN A 160 -10.66 18.56 12.73
C ASN A 160 -12.16 18.69 12.42
N GLU A 161 -12.50 18.90 11.15
CA GLU A 161 -13.88 18.94 10.66
C GLU A 161 -14.63 17.61 10.88
N GLU A 162 -13.90 16.52 11.08
CA GLU A 162 -14.41 15.19 11.39
C GLU A 162 -14.34 14.89 12.90
N GLY A 163 -14.07 15.85 13.79
CA GLY A 163 -13.97 15.58 15.23
C GLY A 163 -12.62 14.99 15.66
N GLY A 164 -11.55 15.19 14.88
CA GLY A 164 -10.22 14.59 15.12
C GLY A 164 -9.36 15.25 16.20
N SER A 165 -9.93 16.14 17.02
CA SER A 165 -9.20 16.93 18.02
C SER A 165 -10.04 17.22 19.26
N MET A 166 -9.37 17.54 20.38
CA MET A 166 -10.05 17.98 21.60
C MET A 166 -10.85 19.26 21.36
N GLU A 167 -10.32 20.18 20.55
CA GLU A 167 -11.02 21.42 20.18
C GLU A 167 -12.33 21.11 19.45
N SER A 168 -12.30 20.21 18.47
CA SER A 168 -13.51 19.82 17.73
C SER A 168 -14.49 19.03 18.59
N GLY A 169 -14.00 18.18 19.50
CA GLY A 169 -14.84 17.45 20.45
C GLY A 169 -15.58 18.40 21.39
N ARG A 170 -14.87 19.40 21.93
CA ARG A 170 -15.42 20.41 22.85
C ARG A 170 -16.48 21.33 22.26
N LYS A 171 -16.56 21.42 20.92
CA LYS A 171 -17.65 22.12 20.24
C LYS A 171 -18.98 21.35 20.31
N VAL A 172 -18.91 20.03 20.50
CA VAL A 172 -20.09 19.15 20.64
C VAL A 172 -20.37 18.90 22.12
N ASP A 173 -19.34 18.57 22.89
CA ASP A 173 -19.42 18.35 24.33
C ASP A 173 -18.27 19.01 25.07
N ALA A 174 -18.58 20.06 25.83
CA ALA A 174 -17.59 20.90 26.52
C ALA A 174 -16.73 20.12 27.55
N VAL A 175 -17.20 18.98 28.05
CA VAL A 175 -16.50 18.19 29.08
C VAL A 175 -15.79 16.95 28.53
N VAL A 176 -15.77 16.76 27.20
CA VAL A 176 -15.17 15.57 26.56
C VAL A 176 -13.77 15.28 27.08
N SER A 177 -13.57 14.04 27.52
CA SER A 177 -12.29 13.55 28.02
C SER A 177 -11.39 13.03 26.89
N VAL A 178 -10.11 12.76 27.22
CA VAL A 178 -9.15 12.25 26.23
C VAL A 178 -9.49 10.82 25.81
N ASP A 179 -10.00 9.99 26.71
CA ASP A 179 -10.46 8.62 26.43
C ASP A 179 -11.74 8.60 25.59
N GLU A 180 -12.72 9.47 25.84
CA GLU A 180 -13.92 9.60 25.00
C GLU A 180 -13.57 10.04 23.57
N LEU A 181 -12.60 10.96 23.43
CA LEU A 181 -12.08 11.30 22.11
C LEU A 181 -11.39 10.09 21.47
N ALA A 182 -10.57 9.36 22.22
CA ALA A 182 -9.91 8.15 21.72
C ALA A 182 -10.93 7.13 21.20
N ASP A 183 -12.00 6.84 21.96
CA ASP A 183 -13.10 5.97 21.52
C ASP A 183 -13.68 6.41 20.16
N ALA A 184 -14.01 7.70 20.05
CA ALA A 184 -14.57 8.26 18.82
C ALA A 184 -13.59 8.13 17.63
N LEU A 185 -12.29 8.28 17.87
CA LEU A 185 -11.24 8.11 16.86
C LEU A 185 -11.11 6.66 16.41
N ALA A 186 -11.18 5.68 17.32
CA ALA A 186 -11.14 4.25 17.00
C ALA A 186 -12.29 3.89 16.04
N ARG A 187 -13.52 4.33 16.37
CA ARG A 187 -14.71 4.13 15.55
C ARG A 187 -14.62 4.80 14.18
N LYS A 188 -14.07 6.01 14.12
CA LYS A 188 -13.86 6.72 12.83
C LYS A 188 -12.81 6.01 11.98
N ALA A 189 -11.71 5.54 12.58
CA ALA A 189 -10.68 4.80 11.86
C ALA A 189 -11.21 3.51 11.25
N LEU A 190 -12.02 2.75 12.01
CA LEU A 190 -12.70 1.54 11.54
C LEU A 190 -13.51 1.77 10.25
N GLY A 191 -14.15 2.94 10.11
CA GLY A 191 -14.94 3.30 8.92
C GLY A 191 -14.17 3.30 7.59
N PHE A 192 -12.83 3.32 7.64
CA PHE A 192 -11.98 3.25 6.45
C PHE A 192 -11.58 1.83 6.04
N PHE A 193 -11.99 0.81 6.80
CA PHE A 193 -11.69 -0.59 6.52
C PHE A 193 -12.86 -1.29 5.81
N GLY A 194 -12.54 -2.24 4.93
CA GLY A 194 -13.49 -3.06 4.19
C GLY A 194 -13.92 -4.31 4.97
N PRO A 195 -14.85 -5.11 4.43
CA PRO A 195 -15.24 -6.40 5.01
C PRO A 195 -14.08 -7.39 5.13
N SER A 196 -13.06 -7.28 4.27
CA SER A 196 -11.81 -8.04 4.36
C SER A 196 -10.83 -7.48 5.40
N LYS A 197 -11.26 -6.50 6.21
CA LYS A 197 -10.45 -5.85 7.26
C LYS A 197 -9.17 -5.19 6.75
N GLN A 198 -9.16 -4.86 5.46
CA GLN A 198 -8.10 -4.09 4.79
C GLN A 198 -8.54 -2.64 4.56
N PRO A 199 -7.63 -1.66 4.55
CA PRO A 199 -7.96 -0.29 4.19
C PRO A 199 -8.62 -0.20 2.81
N ARG A 200 -9.72 0.55 2.71
CA ARG A 200 -10.43 0.75 1.44
C ARG A 200 -9.66 1.72 0.56
N VAL A 201 -9.44 1.35 -0.70
CA VAL A 201 -9.00 2.29 -1.74
C VAL A 201 -10.09 3.33 -1.96
N GLN A 202 -9.74 4.60 -1.78
CA GLN A 202 -10.65 5.73 -1.89
C GLN A 202 -10.50 6.37 -3.28
N VAL A 203 -11.62 6.54 -3.98
CA VAL A 203 -11.68 7.24 -5.27
C VAL A 203 -12.74 8.33 -5.15
N GLY A 204 -12.33 9.58 -5.34
CA GLY A 204 -13.20 10.74 -5.26
C GLY A 204 -14.22 10.79 -6.40
N PHE A 205 -15.19 11.69 -6.30
CA PHE A 205 -16.31 11.82 -7.25
C PHE A 205 -15.89 12.09 -8.72
N ASN A 206 -14.74 12.74 -8.91
CA ASN A 206 -14.13 13.03 -10.21
C ASN A 206 -13.14 11.94 -10.67
N ASN A 207 -13.14 10.80 -9.98
CA ASN A 207 -12.24 9.68 -10.15
C ASN A 207 -10.75 9.99 -9.89
N MET A 208 -10.47 10.97 -9.04
CA MET A 208 -9.14 11.14 -8.45
C MET A 208 -8.93 10.08 -7.37
N VAL A 209 -7.76 9.44 -7.35
CA VAL A 209 -7.41 8.46 -6.30
C VAL A 209 -6.95 9.20 -5.05
N ASP A 210 -7.66 9.00 -3.95
CA ASP A 210 -7.34 9.56 -2.64
C ASP A 210 -6.30 8.67 -1.94
N VAL A 211 -5.08 8.65 -2.50
CA VAL A 211 -3.92 7.90 -1.97
C VAL A 211 -3.78 8.14 -0.47
N ASP A 212 -3.46 7.07 0.27
CA ASP A 212 -3.34 7.09 1.73
C ASP A 212 -4.61 7.62 2.44
N ILE A 213 -5.78 7.23 1.94
CA ILE A 213 -7.09 7.65 2.50
C ILE A 213 -7.20 9.18 2.51
N GLY A 214 -6.80 9.80 1.41
CA GLY A 214 -6.73 11.26 1.29
C GLY A 214 -5.71 11.87 2.25
N SER A 215 -4.51 11.27 2.34
CA SER A 215 -3.40 11.64 3.23
C SER A 215 -3.70 11.52 4.73
N ARG A 216 -4.74 10.77 5.12
CA ARG A 216 -5.01 10.47 6.54
C ARG A 216 -4.12 9.33 7.04
N ALA A 217 -3.82 8.36 6.19
CA ALA A 217 -2.91 7.27 6.51
C ALA A 217 -1.46 7.76 6.45
N VAL A 218 -0.82 7.96 7.59
CA VAL A 218 0.56 8.47 7.66
C VAL A 218 1.53 7.31 7.84
N LEU A 219 1.90 6.67 6.73
CA LEU A 219 2.71 5.44 6.73
C LEU A 219 4.21 5.70 6.85
N THR A 220 4.69 6.89 6.50
CA THR A 220 6.14 7.19 6.44
C THR A 220 6.39 8.69 6.62
N THR A 221 7.67 9.05 6.79
CA THR A 221 8.18 10.41 6.94
C THR A 221 9.26 10.71 5.90
N LEU A 222 9.57 12.01 5.70
CA LEU A 222 10.70 12.41 4.86
C LEU A 222 12.04 11.88 5.39
N ASP A 223 12.21 11.82 6.71
CA ASP A 223 13.44 11.33 7.32
C ASP A 223 13.65 9.84 7.07
N GLN A 224 12.58 9.03 7.08
CA GLN A 224 12.67 7.61 6.70
C GLN A 224 13.12 7.45 5.24
N TYR A 225 12.54 8.21 4.31
CA TYR A 225 13.00 8.17 2.91
C TYR A 225 14.45 8.65 2.75
N LYS A 226 14.84 9.72 3.44
CA LYS A 226 16.22 10.22 3.45
C LYS A 226 17.20 9.14 3.92
N ASN A 227 16.87 8.43 4.99
CA ASN A 227 17.71 7.39 5.58
C ASN A 227 17.71 6.08 4.75
N GLY A 228 16.73 5.88 3.87
CA GLY A 228 16.63 4.71 3.00
C GLY A 228 17.47 4.79 1.71
N VAL A 229 18.12 5.92 1.43
CA VAL A 229 18.91 6.12 0.21
C VAL A 229 20.25 6.80 0.50
N SER A 230 21.15 6.84 -0.49
CA SER A 230 22.38 7.62 -0.38
C SER A 230 22.10 9.12 -0.35
N GLU A 231 22.97 9.87 0.34
CA GLU A 231 22.87 11.33 0.43
C GLU A 231 22.82 12.01 -0.94
N GLN A 232 23.62 11.54 -1.90
CA GLN A 232 23.63 12.07 -3.28
C GLN A 232 22.27 11.90 -3.97
N THR A 233 21.64 10.72 -3.84
CA THR A 233 20.31 10.45 -4.38
C THR A 233 19.26 11.34 -3.74
N TRP A 234 19.32 11.50 -2.41
CA TRP A 234 18.40 12.38 -1.69
C TRP A 234 18.54 13.85 -2.11
N ASN A 235 19.76 14.37 -2.14
CA ASN A 235 20.04 15.75 -2.53
C ASN A 235 19.63 16.04 -3.99
N THR A 236 19.83 15.06 -4.89
CA THR A 236 19.39 15.16 -6.28
C THR A 236 17.85 15.22 -6.37
N THR A 237 17.16 14.35 -5.63
CA THR A 237 15.70 14.36 -5.51
C THR A 237 15.19 15.71 -4.99
N LEU A 238 15.78 16.23 -3.91
CA LEU A 238 15.40 17.52 -3.34
C LEU A 238 15.63 18.69 -4.30
N LYS A 239 16.72 18.68 -5.07
CA LYS A 239 17.01 19.69 -6.10
C LYS A 239 15.88 19.77 -7.13
N TYR A 240 15.47 18.63 -7.69
CA TYR A 240 14.40 18.61 -8.69
C TYR A 240 13.04 18.92 -8.07
N ALA A 241 12.72 18.37 -6.90
CA ALA A 241 11.48 18.68 -6.19
C ALA A 241 11.37 20.18 -5.89
N ALA A 242 12.46 20.83 -5.43
CA ALA A 242 12.49 22.27 -5.19
C ALA A 242 12.27 23.08 -6.48
N SER A 243 12.85 22.64 -7.61
CA SER A 243 12.61 23.27 -8.91
C SER A 243 11.14 23.19 -9.32
N LEU A 244 10.51 22.02 -9.17
CA LEU A 244 9.09 21.81 -9.47
C LEU A 244 8.18 22.67 -8.59
N ARG A 245 8.46 22.74 -7.29
CA ARG A 245 7.73 23.61 -6.34
C ARG A 245 7.87 25.08 -6.67
N LYS A 246 9.10 25.55 -6.94
CA LYS A 246 9.37 26.95 -7.30
C LYS A 246 8.62 27.34 -8.58
N GLY A 247 8.57 26.43 -9.55
CA GLY A 247 7.79 26.59 -10.78
C GLY A 247 6.28 26.35 -10.62
N LYS A 248 5.80 26.00 -9.42
CA LYS A 248 4.40 25.63 -9.11
C LYS A 248 3.84 24.59 -10.09
N LYS A 249 4.67 23.63 -10.48
CA LYS A 249 4.36 22.67 -11.53
C LYS A 249 3.37 21.61 -11.03
N LYS A 250 2.32 21.40 -11.81
CA LYS A 250 1.25 20.42 -11.57
C LYS A 250 1.38 19.24 -12.51
N PHE A 251 1.19 18.03 -11.99
CA PHE A 251 1.26 16.79 -12.75
C PHE A 251 0.01 15.93 -12.52
N ALA A 252 -0.39 15.19 -13.54
CA ALA A 252 -1.45 14.18 -13.41
C ALA A 252 -0.99 12.85 -14.00
N PHE A 253 -1.05 11.79 -13.20
CA PHE A 253 -0.98 10.41 -13.66
C PHE A 253 -2.38 9.90 -14.03
N PHE A 254 -2.48 9.14 -15.11
CA PHE A 254 -3.67 8.41 -15.51
C PHE A 254 -3.34 6.92 -15.65
N SER A 255 -4.09 6.06 -14.96
CA SER A 255 -3.98 4.60 -15.11
C SER A 255 -5.37 3.96 -15.14
N ALA A 256 -5.46 2.68 -15.52
CA ALA A 256 -6.75 2.00 -15.68
C ALA A 256 -7.45 1.64 -14.36
N THR A 257 -6.69 1.43 -13.28
CA THR A 257 -7.23 0.97 -11.98
C THR A 257 -6.47 1.61 -10.80
N PRO A 258 -7.16 1.92 -9.68
CA PRO A 258 -6.53 2.44 -8.46
C PRO A 258 -6.01 1.33 -7.54
N GLN A 259 -6.31 0.07 -7.85
CA GLN A 259 -6.02 -1.09 -7.03
C GLN A 259 -5.60 -2.28 -7.90
N GLY A 260 -4.67 -3.08 -7.37
CA GLY A 260 -4.19 -4.29 -8.02
C GLY A 260 -3.08 -4.02 -9.05
N GLY A 261 -2.15 -4.97 -9.15
CA GLY A 261 -1.05 -4.92 -10.13
C GLY A 261 0.09 -3.99 -9.73
N GLY A 262 1.19 -4.06 -10.49
CA GLY A 262 2.42 -3.32 -10.18
C GLY A 262 2.27 -1.79 -10.30
N VAL A 263 1.45 -1.31 -11.23
CA VAL A 263 1.26 0.14 -11.47
C VAL A 263 0.59 0.81 -10.28
N ALA A 264 -0.52 0.26 -9.78
CA ALA A 264 -1.23 0.84 -8.65
C ALA A 264 -0.34 0.90 -7.39
N LEU A 265 0.38 -0.20 -7.09
CA LEU A 265 1.33 -0.25 -5.97
C LEU A 265 2.38 0.87 -6.06
N MET A 266 3.00 1.02 -7.23
CA MET A 266 3.99 2.07 -7.47
C MET A 266 3.38 3.48 -7.38
N ARG A 267 2.15 3.69 -7.86
CA ARG A 267 1.48 5.00 -7.84
C ARG A 267 1.12 5.45 -6.44
N HIS A 268 0.64 4.55 -5.57
CA HIS A 268 0.40 4.88 -4.16
C HIS A 268 1.69 5.40 -3.49
N ALA A 269 2.81 4.71 -3.67
CA ALA A 269 4.10 5.12 -3.11
C ALA A 269 4.61 6.45 -3.71
N GLN A 270 4.57 6.61 -5.03
CA GLN A 270 5.09 7.83 -5.68
C GLN A 270 4.28 9.07 -5.32
N ILE A 271 2.94 8.97 -5.30
CA ILE A 271 2.07 10.09 -4.90
C ILE A 271 2.33 10.47 -3.44
N ARG A 272 2.52 9.49 -2.54
CA ARG A 272 2.91 9.74 -1.15
C ARG A 272 4.22 10.54 -1.05
N LEU A 273 5.25 10.12 -1.76
CA LEU A 273 6.54 10.82 -1.78
C LEU A 273 6.40 12.25 -2.33
N PHE A 274 5.70 12.44 -3.46
CA PHE A 274 5.48 13.77 -4.02
C PHE A 274 4.76 14.70 -3.05
N ARG A 275 3.74 14.20 -2.33
CA ARG A 275 3.03 14.98 -1.30
C ARG A 275 3.92 15.37 -0.14
N LEU A 276 4.72 14.44 0.38
CA LEU A 276 5.70 14.75 1.43
C LEU A 276 6.73 15.79 0.96
N LEU A 277 7.12 15.73 -0.31
CA LEU A 277 7.99 16.72 -0.94
C LEU A 277 7.25 18.00 -1.35
N GLY A 278 5.94 18.13 -1.11
CA GLY A 278 5.14 19.30 -1.48
C GLY A 278 5.05 19.58 -2.99
N VAL A 279 5.20 18.55 -3.83
CA VAL A 279 5.03 18.65 -5.29
C VAL A 279 3.56 18.33 -5.63
N ASP A 280 2.94 19.18 -6.46
CA ASP A 280 1.53 19.04 -6.85
C ASP A 280 1.37 17.95 -7.91
N VAL A 281 1.11 16.72 -7.44
CA VAL A 281 0.92 15.54 -8.29
C VAL A 281 -0.37 14.84 -7.90
N THR A 282 -1.20 14.58 -8.90
CA THR A 282 -2.49 13.90 -8.74
C THR A 282 -2.52 12.62 -9.56
N TRP A 283 -3.40 11.70 -9.20
CA TRP A 283 -3.58 10.42 -9.89
C TRP A 283 -5.07 10.19 -10.14
N TRP A 284 -5.41 9.81 -11.37
CA TRP A 284 -6.76 9.71 -11.87
C TRP A 284 -6.96 8.36 -12.55
N VAL A 285 -8.14 7.78 -12.36
CA VAL A 285 -8.53 6.49 -12.94
C VAL A 285 -9.90 6.62 -13.57
N PRO A 286 -10.20 5.95 -14.69
CA PRO A 286 -11.52 6.03 -15.31
C PRO A 286 -12.57 5.31 -14.46
N LYS A 287 -13.84 5.60 -14.73
CA LYS A 287 -14.94 4.81 -14.16
C LYS A 287 -14.82 3.36 -14.65
N PRO A 288 -14.86 2.35 -13.76
CA PRO A 288 -14.71 0.96 -14.13
C PRO A 288 -15.84 0.52 -15.08
N LYS A 289 -15.48 -0.22 -16.14
CA LYS A 289 -16.40 -0.78 -17.12
C LYS A 289 -15.93 -2.20 -17.50
N PRO A 290 -16.50 -3.27 -16.90
CA PRO A 290 -15.96 -4.63 -17.03
C PRO A 290 -15.76 -5.12 -18.47
N GLU A 291 -16.68 -4.79 -19.37
CA GLU A 291 -16.56 -5.13 -20.80
C GLU A 291 -15.30 -4.52 -21.45
N ILE A 292 -14.90 -3.31 -21.06
CA ILE A 292 -13.70 -2.66 -21.57
C ILE A 292 -12.46 -3.34 -20.99
N PHE A 293 -12.48 -3.67 -19.70
CA PHE A 293 -11.36 -4.37 -19.07
C PHE A 293 -11.08 -5.72 -19.72
N ARG A 294 -12.12 -6.47 -20.12
CA ARG A 294 -11.94 -7.69 -20.92
C ARG A 294 -11.22 -7.43 -22.23
N ILE A 295 -11.63 -6.41 -23.00
CA ILE A 295 -10.98 -6.06 -24.28
C ILE A 295 -9.53 -5.63 -24.05
N THR A 296 -9.29 -4.75 -23.06
CA THR A 296 -7.93 -4.26 -22.79
C THR A 296 -7.01 -5.36 -22.26
N LYS A 297 -7.56 -6.35 -21.54
CA LYS A 297 -6.81 -7.54 -21.10
C LYS A 297 -6.42 -8.43 -22.29
N THR A 298 -7.36 -8.73 -23.19
CA THR A 298 -7.06 -9.43 -24.44
C THR A 298 -5.96 -8.71 -25.22
N ASN A 299 -6.07 -7.38 -25.37
CA ASN A 299 -5.04 -6.59 -26.04
C ASN A 299 -3.68 -6.66 -25.33
N HIS A 300 -3.66 -6.65 -24.00
CA HIS A 300 -2.44 -6.82 -23.21
C HIS A 300 -1.79 -8.19 -23.50
N ASN A 301 -2.56 -9.27 -23.49
CA ASN A 301 -2.06 -10.62 -23.80
C ASN A 301 -1.57 -10.73 -25.26
N ILE A 302 -2.24 -10.08 -26.20
CA ILE A 302 -1.81 -9.98 -27.60
C ILE A 302 -0.45 -9.25 -27.70
N LEU A 303 -0.28 -8.14 -26.98
CA LEU A 303 0.97 -7.37 -26.96
C LEU A 303 2.14 -8.16 -26.37
N GLN A 304 1.86 -9.01 -25.38
CA GLN A 304 2.85 -9.91 -24.77
C GLN A 304 3.12 -11.18 -25.59
N GLY A 305 2.28 -11.49 -26.58
CA GLY A 305 2.39 -12.70 -27.39
C GLY A 305 1.93 -13.97 -26.69
N VAL A 306 1.00 -13.86 -25.74
CA VAL A 306 0.44 -14.99 -24.96
C VAL A 306 -1.05 -15.22 -25.19
N ALA A 307 -1.70 -14.40 -26.04
CA ALA A 307 -3.08 -14.59 -26.44
C ALA A 307 -3.24 -15.68 -27.52
N ASP A 308 -4.48 -16.16 -27.71
CA ASP A 308 -4.80 -17.07 -28.82
C ASP A 308 -4.43 -16.40 -30.17
N PRO A 309 -3.73 -17.08 -31.09
CA PRO A 309 -3.31 -16.53 -32.38
C PRO A 309 -4.45 -16.05 -33.29
N LYS A 310 -5.72 -16.35 -32.99
CA LYS A 310 -6.92 -15.89 -33.70
C LYS A 310 -7.53 -14.64 -33.08
N GLU A 311 -7.22 -14.31 -31.83
CA GLU A 311 -7.74 -13.10 -31.19
C GLU A 311 -7.22 -11.85 -31.91
N ARG A 312 -8.13 -10.90 -32.19
CA ARG A 312 -7.82 -9.64 -32.87
C ARG A 312 -8.62 -8.51 -32.22
N LEU A 313 -8.02 -7.33 -32.18
CA LEU A 313 -8.72 -6.10 -31.80
C LEU A 313 -9.60 -5.61 -32.96
N THR A 314 -10.90 -5.83 -32.84
CA THR A 314 -11.88 -5.44 -33.88
C THR A 314 -12.20 -3.95 -33.85
N ARG A 315 -12.70 -3.40 -34.97
CA ARG A 315 -13.13 -1.99 -35.03
C ARG A 315 -14.22 -1.63 -34.02
N VAL A 316 -15.15 -2.55 -33.75
CA VAL A 316 -16.20 -2.36 -32.75
C VAL A 316 -15.59 -2.21 -31.36
N GLN A 317 -14.66 -3.09 -31.00
CA GLN A 317 -13.93 -3.03 -29.73
C GLN A 317 -13.07 -1.76 -29.61
N GLN A 318 -12.41 -1.33 -30.69
CA GLN A 318 -11.70 -0.04 -30.72
C GLN A 318 -12.66 1.10 -30.39
N GLN A 319 -13.82 1.17 -31.05
CA GLN A 319 -14.80 2.23 -30.80
C GLN A 319 -15.32 2.20 -29.36
N LEU A 320 -15.59 1.03 -28.80
CA LEU A 320 -16.01 0.89 -27.40
C LEU A 320 -14.97 1.46 -26.42
N ILE A 321 -13.68 1.21 -26.67
CA ILE A 321 -12.60 1.78 -25.85
C ILE A 321 -12.55 3.30 -26.03
N ARG A 322 -12.60 3.81 -27.28
CA ARG A 322 -12.59 5.26 -27.55
C ARG A 322 -13.74 5.97 -26.85
N ASP A 323 -14.97 5.48 -27.03
CA ASP A 323 -16.18 6.06 -26.42
C ASP A 323 -16.06 6.10 -24.89
N TRP A 324 -15.51 5.05 -24.29
CA TRP A 324 -15.28 5.01 -22.85
C TRP A 324 -14.23 6.03 -22.40
N ILE A 325 -13.11 6.17 -23.10
CA ILE A 325 -12.06 7.17 -22.78
C ILE A 325 -12.63 8.58 -22.91
N HIS A 326 -13.27 8.89 -24.04
CA HIS A 326 -13.85 10.21 -24.32
C HIS A 326 -14.94 10.57 -23.30
N SER A 327 -15.86 9.65 -23.00
CA SER A 327 -16.91 9.89 -22.01
C SER A 327 -16.35 10.19 -20.62
N ASN A 328 -15.28 9.49 -20.19
CA ASN A 328 -14.61 9.79 -18.93
C ASN A 328 -13.92 11.16 -18.95
N ALA A 329 -13.19 11.45 -20.02
CA ALA A 329 -12.43 12.70 -20.16
C ALA A 329 -13.35 13.93 -20.21
N GLU A 330 -14.40 13.89 -21.04
CA GLU A 330 -15.38 14.97 -21.19
C GLU A 330 -16.15 15.22 -19.89
N ARG A 331 -16.60 14.16 -19.23
CA ARG A 331 -17.43 14.28 -18.03
C ARG A 331 -16.66 14.74 -16.80
N TYR A 332 -15.41 14.30 -16.63
CA TYR A 332 -14.69 14.46 -15.36
C TYR A 332 -13.40 15.28 -15.45
N TRP A 333 -12.68 15.24 -16.58
CA TRP A 333 -11.27 15.67 -16.60
C TRP A 333 -10.96 16.91 -17.44
N THR A 334 -11.75 17.19 -18.47
CA THR A 334 -11.55 18.35 -19.37
C THR A 334 -12.31 19.60 -18.93
N ARG A 335 -13.24 19.47 -18.00
CA ARG A 335 -13.95 20.59 -17.37
C ARG A 335 -12.97 21.57 -16.72
N GLU A 336 -13.38 22.83 -16.54
CA GLU A 336 -12.58 23.85 -15.85
C GLU A 336 -12.10 23.36 -14.46
N GLY A 337 -10.81 23.57 -14.17
CA GLY A 337 -10.13 23.04 -12.99
C GLY A 337 -9.85 21.53 -13.01
N GLY A 338 -10.30 20.80 -14.03
CA GLY A 338 -9.98 19.39 -14.24
C GLY A 338 -8.56 19.18 -14.77
N PRO A 339 -7.95 18.00 -14.55
CA PRO A 339 -6.55 17.77 -14.88
C PRO A 339 -6.23 17.91 -16.38
N LEU A 340 -7.17 17.58 -17.28
CA LEU A 340 -6.97 17.65 -18.73
C LEU A 340 -7.41 18.98 -19.35
N ALA A 341 -8.01 19.90 -18.59
CA ALA A 341 -8.33 21.23 -19.07
C ALA A 341 -7.08 21.96 -19.61
N PRO A 342 -7.23 23.04 -20.40
CA PRO A 342 -6.12 23.91 -20.75
C PRO A 342 -5.43 24.44 -19.47
N ARG A 343 -4.11 24.64 -19.49
CA ARG A 343 -3.38 25.20 -18.32
C ARG A 343 -3.93 26.56 -17.89
N SER A 344 -4.41 27.36 -18.84
CA SER A 344 -5.07 28.65 -18.60
C SER A 344 -6.40 28.53 -17.83
N LYS A 345 -7.00 27.34 -17.79
CA LYS A 345 -8.25 27.01 -17.07
C LYS A 345 -8.01 26.07 -15.88
N GLY A 346 -6.79 26.04 -15.36
CA GLY A 346 -6.44 25.28 -14.16
C GLY A 346 -6.03 23.82 -14.38
N GLY A 347 -5.89 23.37 -15.64
CA GLY A 347 -5.33 22.05 -15.95
C GLY A 347 -3.86 21.91 -15.59
N VAL A 348 -3.35 20.67 -15.60
CA VAL A 348 -1.98 20.39 -15.15
C VAL A 348 -0.92 20.81 -16.17
N ASP A 349 0.30 21.05 -15.69
CA ASP A 349 1.46 21.38 -16.54
C ASP A 349 1.94 20.20 -17.37
N VAL A 350 1.84 18.97 -16.84
CA VAL A 350 2.32 17.74 -17.50
C VAL A 350 1.34 16.60 -17.25
N VAL A 351 1.02 15.86 -18.31
CA VAL A 351 0.18 14.65 -18.24
C VAL A 351 1.05 13.41 -18.40
N ILE A 352 0.86 12.43 -17.54
CA ILE A 352 1.48 11.10 -17.65
C ILE A 352 0.39 10.06 -17.78
N ILE A 353 0.46 9.25 -18.84
CA ILE A 353 -0.50 8.18 -19.11
C ILE A 353 0.23 6.85 -19.00
N ASP A 354 -0.22 6.01 -18.09
CA ASP A 354 0.28 4.67 -17.86
C ASP A 354 -0.48 3.66 -18.69
N ASP A 355 0.29 2.77 -19.34
CA ASP A 355 -0.16 1.56 -20.01
C ASP A 355 -1.14 1.78 -21.18
N PRO A 356 -1.35 0.76 -22.04
CA PRO A 356 -2.07 0.93 -23.31
C PRO A 356 -3.61 0.98 -23.18
N GLN A 357 -4.19 1.04 -21.98
CA GLN A 357 -5.65 0.99 -21.83
C GLN A 357 -6.33 2.30 -22.23
N MET A 358 -5.64 3.45 -22.15
CA MET A 358 -6.22 4.78 -22.39
C MET A 358 -5.39 5.65 -23.36
N PRO A 359 -5.04 5.15 -24.56
CA PRO A 359 -4.16 5.85 -25.49
C PRO A 359 -4.72 7.20 -25.97
N ASP A 360 -6.05 7.29 -26.16
CA ASP A 360 -6.73 8.49 -26.67
C ASP A 360 -6.62 9.70 -25.71
N LEU A 361 -6.28 9.48 -24.43
CA LEU A 361 -6.00 10.58 -23.51
C LEU A 361 -4.82 11.45 -23.97
N ILE A 362 -3.88 10.91 -24.74
CA ILE A 362 -2.76 11.68 -25.32
C ILE A 362 -3.31 12.69 -26.33
N GLY A 363 -4.14 12.22 -27.26
CA GLY A 363 -4.79 13.06 -28.26
C GLY A 363 -5.67 14.13 -27.61
N ILE A 364 -6.52 13.74 -26.65
CA ILE A 364 -7.36 14.66 -25.88
C ILE A 364 -6.49 15.71 -25.16
N ALA A 365 -5.40 15.29 -24.51
CA ALA A 365 -4.53 16.20 -23.78
C ALA A 365 -3.90 17.26 -24.70
N LYS A 366 -3.47 16.87 -25.90
CA LYS A 366 -2.91 17.77 -26.92
C LYS A 366 -3.97 18.66 -27.57
N GLN A 367 -5.20 18.16 -27.77
CA GLN A 367 -6.31 18.99 -28.28
C GLN A 367 -6.69 20.10 -27.31
N GLN A 368 -6.67 19.82 -26.00
CA GLN A 368 -6.98 20.82 -24.97
C GLN A 368 -5.85 21.84 -24.78
N ASP A 369 -4.59 21.42 -24.94
CA ASP A 369 -3.40 22.29 -24.81
C ASP A 369 -2.26 21.72 -25.66
N PRO A 370 -2.07 22.18 -26.91
CA PRO A 370 -1.11 21.60 -27.86
C PRO A 370 0.34 21.59 -27.36
N GLU A 371 0.69 22.61 -26.58
CA GLU A 371 2.04 22.82 -26.03
C GLU A 371 2.24 22.13 -24.67
N ARG A 372 1.26 21.35 -24.18
CA ARG A 372 1.40 20.62 -22.91
C ARG A 372 2.26 19.37 -23.12
N PRO A 373 3.32 19.18 -22.31
CA PRO A 373 4.06 17.92 -22.31
C PRO A 373 3.19 16.73 -21.90
N VAL A 374 3.24 15.66 -22.68
CA VAL A 374 2.58 14.38 -22.43
C VAL A 374 3.62 13.27 -22.44
N ILE A 375 3.65 12.50 -21.35
CA ILE A 375 4.51 11.34 -21.19
C ILE A 375 3.64 10.10 -21.27
N PHE A 376 3.98 9.18 -22.17
CA PHE A 376 3.41 7.83 -22.18
C PHE A 376 4.38 6.88 -21.50
N ARG A 377 3.92 6.15 -20.49
CA ARG A 377 4.72 5.17 -19.76
C ARG A 377 4.13 3.77 -19.96
N SER A 378 4.88 2.89 -20.63
CA SER A 378 4.54 1.48 -20.76
C SER A 378 5.20 0.65 -19.67
N HIS A 379 4.40 -0.10 -18.90
CA HIS A 379 4.86 -1.06 -17.89
C HIS A 379 4.77 -2.51 -18.37
N ILE A 380 4.34 -2.72 -19.61
CA ILE A 380 4.10 -4.05 -20.16
C ILE A 380 5.23 -4.46 -21.09
N GLN A 381 5.33 -5.76 -21.32
CA GLN A 381 6.11 -6.28 -22.43
C GLN A 381 5.31 -6.11 -23.72
N VAL A 382 5.78 -5.24 -24.60
CA VAL A 382 5.35 -5.25 -26.01
C VAL A 382 6.36 -6.10 -26.78
N ARG A 383 5.95 -7.26 -27.30
CA ARG A 383 6.81 -8.09 -28.15
C ARG A 383 7.14 -7.34 -29.45
N ALA A 384 8.25 -6.61 -29.44
CA ALA A 384 8.66 -5.76 -30.56
C ALA A 384 8.87 -6.58 -31.84
N ASP A 385 9.40 -7.79 -31.70
CA ASP A 385 9.58 -8.74 -32.79
C ASP A 385 8.26 -9.12 -33.49
N LEU A 386 7.16 -9.22 -32.73
CA LEU A 386 5.82 -9.47 -33.28
C LEU A 386 5.15 -8.18 -33.75
N ALA A 387 5.27 -7.08 -33.00
CA ALA A 387 4.69 -5.79 -33.36
C ALA A 387 5.21 -5.24 -34.70
N GLU A 388 6.41 -5.65 -35.11
CA GLU A 388 7.06 -5.28 -36.38
C GLU A 388 6.62 -6.17 -37.56
N GLN A 389 5.83 -7.22 -37.34
CA GLN A 389 5.32 -8.14 -38.35
C GLN A 389 3.84 -7.84 -38.65
N PRO A 390 3.51 -7.18 -39.78
CA PRO A 390 2.18 -6.61 -40.06
C PRO A 390 1.00 -7.60 -39.97
N GLU A 391 1.24 -8.87 -40.25
CA GLU A 391 0.25 -9.96 -40.23
C GLU A 391 -0.12 -10.43 -38.81
N THR A 392 0.67 -10.07 -37.81
CA THR A 392 0.44 -10.53 -36.45
C THR A 392 -0.69 -9.77 -35.75
N PRO A 393 -1.42 -10.41 -34.82
CA PRO A 393 -2.36 -9.68 -33.96
C PRO A 393 -1.66 -8.57 -33.16
N THR A 394 -0.41 -8.80 -32.76
CA THR A 394 0.40 -7.83 -32.01
C THR A 394 0.62 -6.55 -32.79
N ALA A 395 0.96 -6.63 -34.09
CA ALA A 395 1.08 -5.45 -34.95
C ALA A 395 -0.25 -4.71 -35.08
N GLY A 396 -1.37 -5.43 -35.21
CA GLY A 396 -2.71 -4.82 -35.28
C GLY A 396 -3.04 -3.98 -34.03
N VAL A 397 -2.81 -4.52 -32.83
CA VAL A 397 -3.02 -3.79 -31.57
C VAL A 397 -2.02 -2.64 -31.43
N TRP A 398 -0.73 -2.89 -31.71
CA TRP A 398 0.31 -1.87 -31.62
C TRP A 398 0.03 -0.68 -32.53
N ASN A 399 -0.36 -0.93 -33.78
CA ASN A 399 -0.67 0.13 -34.74
C ASN A 399 -1.83 1.01 -34.26
N TRP A 400 -2.90 0.41 -33.75
CA TRP A 400 -4.02 1.15 -33.17
C TRP A 400 -3.59 2.00 -31.96
N LEU A 401 -2.73 1.48 -31.08
CA LEU A 401 -2.18 2.26 -29.97
C LEU A 401 -1.30 3.40 -30.46
N TRP A 402 -0.44 3.12 -31.44
CA TRP A 402 0.56 4.04 -31.97
C TRP A 402 -0.08 5.25 -32.65
N GLU A 403 -1.30 5.11 -33.21
CA GLU A 403 -2.10 6.24 -33.73
C GLU A 403 -2.13 7.43 -32.77
N ASN A 404 -2.26 7.16 -31.46
CA ASN A 404 -2.27 8.20 -30.44
C ASN A 404 -0.92 8.33 -29.71
N VAL A 405 -0.26 7.21 -29.40
CA VAL A 405 0.99 7.21 -28.59
C VAL A 405 2.12 7.98 -29.28
N GLN A 406 2.15 8.02 -30.60
CA GLN A 406 3.12 8.81 -31.37
C GLN A 406 3.08 10.32 -31.07
N HIS A 407 1.99 10.82 -30.50
CA HIS A 407 1.84 12.24 -30.12
C HIS A 407 2.37 12.56 -28.72
N ALA A 408 2.79 11.56 -27.94
CA ALA A 408 3.51 11.79 -26.70
C ALA A 408 4.89 12.40 -26.97
N ASP A 409 5.32 13.30 -26.09
CA ASP A 409 6.63 13.95 -26.17
C ASP A 409 7.74 13.00 -25.69
N ILE A 410 7.42 12.15 -24.72
CA ILE A 410 8.32 11.10 -24.19
C ILE A 410 7.57 9.77 -24.11
N PHE A 411 8.21 8.72 -24.60
CA PHE A 411 7.82 7.32 -24.42
C PHE A 411 8.77 6.67 -23.43
N ILE A 412 8.27 6.21 -22.28
CA ILE A 412 9.08 5.53 -21.28
C ILE A 412 8.75 4.04 -21.26
N SER A 413 9.76 3.17 -21.33
CA SER A 413 9.63 1.71 -21.19
C SER A 413 10.49 1.16 -20.06
N HIS A 414 10.22 -0.08 -19.63
CA HIS A 414 11.21 -0.84 -18.85
C HIS A 414 12.54 -0.91 -19.61
N PRO A 415 13.68 -0.99 -18.91
CA PRO A 415 15.02 -1.02 -19.52
C PRO A 415 15.33 -2.33 -20.25
N VAL A 416 14.42 -2.76 -21.14
CA VAL A 416 14.48 -3.97 -21.95
C VAL A 416 14.20 -3.56 -23.39
N LYS A 417 15.24 -3.55 -24.24
CA LYS A 417 15.14 -3.09 -25.63
C LYS A 417 14.09 -3.85 -26.44
N ALA A 418 13.93 -5.15 -26.17
CA ALA A 418 12.95 -6.00 -26.83
C ALA A 418 11.48 -5.61 -26.55
N PHE A 419 11.23 -4.70 -25.61
CA PHE A 419 9.89 -4.21 -25.29
C PHE A 419 9.49 -2.97 -26.10
N VAL A 420 10.36 -2.49 -27.00
CA VAL A 420 10.18 -1.23 -27.70
C VAL A 420 10.24 -1.46 -29.21
N PRO A 421 9.11 -1.40 -29.93
CA PRO A 421 9.09 -1.46 -31.39
C PRO A 421 9.90 -0.32 -32.03
N ARG A 422 10.52 -0.56 -33.18
CA ARG A 422 11.33 0.42 -33.93
C ARG A 422 10.60 1.70 -34.34
N THR A 423 9.27 1.66 -34.38
CA THR A 423 8.43 2.84 -34.64
C THR A 423 8.56 3.90 -33.54
N VAL A 424 8.92 3.50 -32.31
CA VAL A 424 9.25 4.44 -31.24
C VAL A 424 10.62 5.06 -31.49
N SER A 425 10.62 6.35 -31.77
CA SER A 425 11.85 7.07 -32.03
C SER A 425 12.77 7.16 -30.81
N GLN A 426 14.07 6.94 -31.03
CA GLN A 426 15.11 7.06 -29.99
C GLN A 426 15.17 8.44 -29.35
N HIS A 427 14.82 9.53 -30.06
CA HIS A 427 14.85 10.88 -29.49
C HIS A 427 13.73 11.14 -28.46
N ARG A 428 12.70 10.29 -28.40
CA ARG A 428 11.61 10.37 -27.41
C ARG A 428 11.64 9.24 -26.39
N LEU A 429 12.53 8.26 -26.59
CA LEU A 429 12.58 7.05 -25.78
C LEU A 429 13.39 7.30 -24.50
N ALA A 430 12.79 6.93 -23.37
CA ALA A 430 13.49 6.83 -22.10
C ALA A 430 13.29 5.44 -21.49
N TYR A 431 14.25 5.01 -20.69
CA TYR A 431 14.17 3.78 -19.93
C TYR A 431 14.08 4.07 -18.43
N MET A 432 13.12 3.42 -17.78
CA MET A 432 12.92 3.54 -16.34
C MET A 432 12.44 2.19 -15.80
N PRO A 433 13.09 1.62 -14.75
CA PRO A 433 12.64 0.38 -14.14
C PRO A 433 11.36 0.60 -13.31
N ALA A 434 10.68 -0.49 -12.94
CA ALA A 434 9.69 -0.43 -11.87
C ALA A 434 10.39 -0.09 -10.55
N THR A 435 9.66 0.54 -9.64
CA THR A 435 10.15 0.87 -8.29
C THR A 435 9.20 0.31 -7.24
N THR A 436 9.76 -0.10 -6.10
CA THR A 436 9.03 -0.53 -4.91
C THR A 436 9.31 0.42 -3.76
N ASP A 437 8.46 0.45 -2.74
CA ASP A 437 8.64 1.29 -1.55
C ASP A 437 8.96 0.42 -0.34
N TRP A 438 10.12 0.63 0.27
CA TRP A 438 10.57 -0.12 1.45
C TRP A 438 9.71 0.09 2.69
N PHE A 439 8.85 1.12 2.70
CA PHE A 439 8.00 1.47 3.83
C PHE A 439 6.52 1.15 3.62
N ASP A 440 6.15 0.56 2.48
CA ASP A 440 4.78 0.11 2.25
C ASP A 440 4.49 -1.25 2.92
N GLY A 441 3.24 -1.71 2.81
CA GLY A 441 2.80 -2.96 3.45
C GLY A 441 3.32 -4.22 2.76
N LEU A 442 3.97 -4.08 1.60
CA LEU A 442 4.51 -5.20 0.85
C LEU A 442 5.97 -5.49 1.23
N ASN A 443 6.76 -4.45 1.52
CA ASN A 443 8.22 -4.59 1.68
C ASN A 443 8.74 -4.26 3.08
N LYS A 444 7.96 -3.58 3.94
CA LYS A 444 8.42 -3.26 5.29
C LYS A 444 8.70 -4.54 6.09
N ALA A 445 9.66 -4.46 7.01
CA ALA A 445 9.91 -5.56 7.94
C ALA A 445 8.68 -5.78 8.84
N LEU A 446 8.40 -7.05 9.13
CA LEU A 446 7.39 -7.46 10.12
C LEU A 446 8.10 -8.02 11.35
N SER A 447 7.49 -7.81 12.52
CA SER A 447 7.94 -8.47 13.75
C SER A 447 7.62 -9.96 13.70
N ASP A 448 8.24 -10.76 14.57
CA ASP A 448 7.89 -12.18 14.70
C ASP A 448 6.42 -12.37 15.14
N PHE A 449 5.89 -11.43 15.93
CA PHE A 449 4.49 -11.42 16.38
C PHE A 449 3.52 -11.23 15.21
N ASP A 450 3.76 -10.23 14.36
CA ASP A 450 2.95 -9.97 13.16
C ASP A 450 3.11 -11.08 12.11
N THR A 451 4.35 -11.56 11.92
CA THR A 451 4.64 -12.69 11.02
C THR A 451 3.86 -13.94 11.44
N ALA A 452 3.83 -14.26 12.73
CA ALA A 452 3.07 -15.37 13.26
C ALA A 452 1.56 -15.21 13.03
N TYR A 453 1.03 -13.99 13.16
CA TYR A 453 -0.38 -13.70 12.87
C TYR A 453 -0.71 -13.95 11.40
N TYR A 454 0.08 -13.41 10.47
CA TYR A 454 -0.20 -13.59 9.02
C TYR A 454 0.01 -15.02 8.54
N LEU A 455 0.94 -15.79 9.12
CA LEU A 455 1.06 -17.21 8.83
C LEU A 455 -0.14 -18.01 9.34
N HIS A 456 -0.73 -17.61 10.49
CA HIS A 456 -1.97 -18.20 10.96
C HIS A 456 -3.14 -17.89 10.03
N ASP A 457 -3.29 -16.64 9.60
CA ASP A 457 -4.32 -16.23 8.63
C ASP A 457 -4.16 -16.99 7.30
N PHE A 458 -2.93 -17.06 6.78
CA PHE A 458 -2.60 -17.83 5.58
C PHE A 458 -2.98 -19.32 5.73
N ASN A 459 -2.59 -19.96 6.83
CA ASN A 459 -2.91 -21.38 7.06
C ASN A 459 -4.42 -21.62 7.29
N THR A 460 -5.12 -20.65 7.86
CA THR A 460 -6.59 -20.66 7.98
C THR A 460 -7.24 -20.60 6.61
N GLU A 461 -6.73 -19.73 5.72
CA GLU A 461 -7.20 -19.65 4.34
C GLU A 461 -6.88 -20.93 3.55
N CYS A 462 -5.70 -21.53 3.72
CA CYS A 462 -5.38 -22.85 3.16
C CYS A 462 -6.40 -23.91 3.59
N THR A 463 -6.71 -23.97 4.89
CA THR A 463 -7.71 -24.89 5.43
C THR A 463 -9.09 -24.64 4.82
N ARG A 464 -9.50 -23.38 4.71
CA ARG A 464 -10.78 -22.99 4.11
C ARG A 464 -10.88 -23.39 2.64
N GLN A 465 -9.78 -23.33 1.91
CA GLN A 465 -9.68 -23.76 0.51
C GLN A 465 -9.41 -25.27 0.35
N SER A 466 -9.32 -26.03 1.45
CA SER A 466 -8.99 -27.46 1.44
C SER A 466 -7.64 -27.78 0.77
N VAL A 467 -6.64 -26.89 0.92
CA VAL A 467 -5.27 -27.11 0.45
C VAL A 467 -4.31 -27.29 1.63
N PRO A 468 -3.15 -27.95 1.44
CA PRO A 468 -2.18 -28.14 2.51
C PRO A 468 -1.70 -26.83 3.12
N SER A 469 -1.72 -26.72 4.45
CA SER A 469 -1.12 -25.61 5.18
C SER A 469 0.40 -25.56 5.01
N LEU A 470 0.99 -24.38 5.19
CA LEU A 470 2.43 -24.17 5.22
C LEU A 470 3.00 -24.60 6.58
N ALA A 471 3.84 -25.64 6.57
CA ALA A 471 4.50 -26.20 7.75
C ALA A 471 5.79 -25.44 8.10
N TYR A 472 5.76 -24.12 8.01
CA TYR A 472 6.89 -23.26 8.39
C TYR A 472 6.91 -23.03 9.92
N PRO A 473 8.07 -23.08 10.59
CA PRO A 473 9.43 -23.21 10.04
C PRO A 473 9.96 -24.65 9.95
N LYS A 474 9.15 -25.67 10.25
CA LYS A 474 9.59 -27.10 10.23
C LYS A 474 10.01 -27.60 8.86
N ARG A 475 9.46 -27.00 7.81
CA ARG A 475 9.65 -27.40 6.42
C ARG A 475 9.97 -26.17 5.58
N ASP A 476 11.05 -26.25 4.82
CA ASP A 476 11.40 -25.21 3.84
C ASP A 476 10.30 -25.06 2.79
N TYR A 477 10.28 -23.91 2.11
CA TYR A 477 9.36 -23.69 1.01
C TYR A 477 10.02 -22.91 -0.13
N ILE A 478 9.51 -23.13 -1.34
CA ILE A 478 9.77 -22.37 -2.55
C ILE A 478 8.47 -21.64 -2.86
N VAL A 479 8.55 -20.35 -3.21
CA VAL A 479 7.36 -19.53 -3.42
C VAL A 479 7.39 -18.80 -4.75
N GLN A 480 6.24 -18.78 -5.43
CA GLN A 480 5.93 -17.85 -6.50
C GLN A 480 4.73 -17.00 -6.08
N ILE A 481 4.96 -15.68 -5.94
CA ILE A 481 3.91 -14.69 -5.74
C ILE A 481 3.62 -14.02 -7.08
N ALA A 482 2.53 -14.42 -7.74
CA ALA A 482 2.13 -13.88 -9.02
C ALA A 482 0.62 -14.01 -9.23
N ARG A 483 0.04 -13.10 -10.01
CA ARG A 483 -1.34 -13.30 -10.49
C ARG A 483 -1.45 -14.65 -11.22
N PHE A 484 -2.60 -15.29 -11.14
CA PHE A 484 -2.92 -16.43 -11.99
C PHE A 484 -3.14 -15.91 -13.41
N ASP A 485 -2.06 -15.76 -14.17
CA ASP A 485 -2.08 -15.15 -15.50
C ASP A 485 -1.15 -15.93 -16.43
N PRO A 486 -1.48 -16.10 -17.72
CA PRO A 486 -0.68 -16.93 -18.63
C PRO A 486 0.77 -16.46 -18.78
N SER A 487 1.04 -15.16 -18.58
CA SER A 487 2.40 -14.60 -18.69
C SER A 487 3.29 -14.90 -17.48
N LYS A 488 2.80 -15.60 -16.45
CA LYS A 488 3.52 -15.82 -15.18
C LYS A 488 4.25 -17.15 -15.08
N GLY A 489 4.22 -17.98 -16.13
CA GLY A 489 4.98 -19.23 -16.17
C GLY A 489 4.62 -20.21 -15.04
N ILE A 490 3.36 -20.21 -14.58
CA ILE A 490 2.89 -21.13 -13.52
C ILE A 490 3.12 -22.60 -13.90
N PRO A 491 2.78 -23.05 -15.14
CA PRO A 491 3.09 -24.42 -15.56
C PRO A 491 4.58 -24.75 -15.52
N ASP A 492 5.44 -23.79 -15.88
CA ASP A 492 6.90 -23.98 -15.87
C ASP A 492 7.43 -24.13 -14.45
N VAL A 493 6.87 -23.38 -13.48
CA VAL A 493 7.22 -23.53 -12.06
C VAL A 493 6.79 -24.87 -11.51
N LEU A 494 5.58 -25.33 -11.83
CA LEU A 494 5.12 -26.67 -11.44
C LEU A 494 6.03 -27.76 -11.99
N ALA A 495 6.35 -27.72 -13.29
CA ALA A 495 7.24 -28.67 -13.95
C ALA A 495 8.64 -28.62 -13.34
N SER A 496 9.20 -27.43 -13.14
CA SER A 496 10.54 -27.25 -12.54
C SER A 496 10.60 -27.77 -11.11
N TYR A 497 9.54 -27.55 -10.33
CA TYR A 497 9.44 -28.07 -8.97
C TYR A 497 9.32 -29.60 -8.95
N ALA A 498 8.57 -30.19 -9.88
CA ALA A 498 8.50 -31.64 -10.03
C ALA A 498 9.87 -32.24 -10.37
N GLU A 499 10.62 -31.63 -11.29
CA GLU A 499 11.99 -32.05 -11.62
C GLU A 499 12.95 -31.89 -10.43
N PHE A 500 12.86 -30.77 -9.70
CA PHE A 500 13.59 -30.57 -8.45
C PHE A 500 13.30 -31.68 -7.43
N ARG A 501 12.04 -32.08 -7.27
CA ARG A 501 11.64 -33.16 -6.35
C ARG A 501 12.19 -34.52 -6.77
N ARG A 502 12.22 -34.83 -8.07
CA ARG A 502 12.66 -36.13 -8.60
C ARG A 502 14.18 -36.27 -8.67
N HIS A 503 14.88 -35.21 -9.05
CA HIS A 503 16.28 -35.31 -9.49
C HIS A 503 17.27 -34.53 -8.64
N SER A 504 16.84 -33.61 -7.76
CA SER A 504 17.80 -32.85 -6.96
C SER A 504 18.48 -33.72 -5.90
N ALA A 505 19.78 -33.48 -5.70
CA ALA A 505 20.53 -34.08 -4.61
C ALA A 505 19.95 -33.70 -3.23
N PHE A 506 19.29 -32.53 -3.12
CA PHE A 506 18.65 -32.06 -1.90
C PHE A 506 17.46 -32.93 -1.48
N CYS A 507 16.66 -33.39 -2.44
CA CYS A 507 15.47 -34.21 -2.19
C CYS A 507 15.77 -35.72 -2.18
N LYS A 508 16.93 -36.15 -2.69
CA LYS A 508 17.30 -37.57 -2.77
C LYS A 508 17.32 -38.21 -1.37
N GLY A 509 16.52 -39.28 -1.19
CA GLY A 509 16.43 -40.02 0.06
C GLY A 509 15.55 -39.37 1.14
N LYS A 510 14.98 -38.18 0.89
CA LYS A 510 13.99 -37.54 1.77
C LYS A 510 12.58 -38.06 1.47
N LYS A 511 11.75 -38.18 2.50
CA LYS A 511 10.32 -38.43 2.36
C LYS A 511 9.61 -37.20 1.80
N ALA A 512 8.38 -37.40 1.30
CA ALA A 512 7.60 -36.31 0.71
C ALA A 512 7.33 -35.17 1.69
N GLU A 513 7.28 -35.45 2.99
CA GLU A 513 7.03 -34.49 4.06
C GLU A 513 8.29 -33.71 4.48
N GLU A 514 9.47 -34.17 4.09
CA GLU A 514 10.78 -33.61 4.47
C GLU A 514 11.42 -32.76 3.36
N THR A 515 10.86 -32.80 2.16
CA THR A 515 11.26 -31.98 1.01
C THR A 515 10.60 -30.61 1.09
N PRO A 516 11.09 -29.53 0.46
CA PRO A 516 10.45 -28.21 0.55
C PRO A 516 8.99 -28.23 0.07
N GLN A 517 8.13 -27.32 0.53
CA GLN A 517 6.79 -27.07 -0.02
C GLN A 517 6.88 -26.13 -1.22
N LEU A 518 5.94 -26.23 -2.16
CA LEU A 518 5.74 -25.20 -3.18
C LEU A 518 4.52 -24.36 -2.80
N VAL A 519 4.69 -23.04 -2.74
CA VAL A 519 3.61 -22.08 -2.53
C VAL A 519 3.43 -21.28 -3.81
N ILE A 520 2.27 -21.42 -4.45
CA ILE A 520 1.85 -20.55 -5.55
C ILE A 520 0.70 -19.72 -5.02
N ALA A 521 0.95 -18.43 -4.82
CA ALA A 521 -0.04 -17.53 -4.25
C ALA A 521 -0.20 -16.28 -5.10
N GLY A 522 -1.44 -15.82 -5.23
CA GLY A 522 -1.77 -14.60 -5.94
C GLY A 522 -3.25 -14.44 -6.13
N HIS A 523 -3.63 -13.24 -6.55
CA HIS A 523 -5.03 -12.88 -6.77
C HIS A 523 -5.42 -13.05 -8.23
N TYR A 524 -6.66 -13.47 -8.50
CA TYR A 524 -7.32 -13.17 -9.76
C TYR A 524 -7.83 -11.73 -9.64
N SER A 525 -7.12 -10.78 -10.24
CA SER A 525 -7.38 -9.36 -10.03
C SER A 525 -8.72 -8.92 -10.65
N VAL A 526 -9.34 -7.85 -10.16
CA VAL A 526 -10.63 -7.34 -10.69
C VAL A 526 -10.55 -6.92 -12.16
N ASP A 527 -9.36 -6.52 -12.61
CA ASP A 527 -9.01 -6.21 -14.01
C ASP A 527 -8.56 -7.44 -14.83
N ASP A 528 -8.54 -8.64 -14.24
CA ASP A 528 -8.00 -9.86 -14.86
C ASP A 528 -9.04 -10.99 -14.97
N PRO A 529 -9.87 -10.98 -16.03
CA PRO A 529 -10.90 -11.99 -16.25
C PRO A 529 -10.34 -13.37 -16.61
N ASP A 530 -9.04 -13.52 -16.85
CA ASP A 530 -8.42 -14.81 -17.21
C ASP A 530 -8.00 -15.60 -15.96
N GLY A 531 -8.01 -14.97 -14.77
CA GLY A 531 -7.45 -15.54 -13.55
C GLY A 531 -8.05 -16.87 -13.11
N VAL A 532 -9.36 -17.03 -13.28
CA VAL A 532 -10.08 -18.26 -12.94
C VAL A 532 -9.66 -19.41 -13.86
N ALA A 533 -9.48 -19.15 -15.16
CA ALA A 533 -9.09 -20.19 -16.12
C ALA A 533 -7.68 -20.71 -15.83
N VAL A 534 -6.74 -19.83 -15.52
CA VAL A 534 -5.36 -20.21 -15.15
C VAL A 534 -5.32 -20.95 -13.81
N LEU A 535 -6.15 -20.54 -12.84
CA LEU A 535 -6.28 -21.29 -11.59
C LEU A 535 -6.79 -22.72 -11.83
N ASN A 536 -7.84 -22.89 -12.64
CA ASN A 536 -8.35 -24.22 -12.97
C ASN A 536 -7.27 -25.09 -13.64
N GLN A 537 -6.56 -24.54 -14.63
CA GLN A 537 -5.43 -25.24 -15.26
C GLN A 537 -4.35 -25.61 -14.24
N THR A 538 -4.05 -24.72 -13.29
CA THR A 538 -3.07 -24.99 -12.23
C THR A 538 -3.52 -26.15 -11.34
N LEU A 539 -4.80 -26.20 -10.96
CA LEU A 539 -5.37 -27.28 -10.14
C LEU A 539 -5.37 -28.61 -10.89
N GLU A 540 -5.75 -28.62 -12.17
CA GLU A 540 -5.68 -29.83 -13.02
C GLU A 540 -4.25 -30.38 -13.13
N LEU A 541 -3.26 -29.50 -13.27
CA LEU A 541 -1.83 -29.88 -13.28
C LEU A 541 -1.32 -30.39 -11.93
N LEU A 542 -2.00 -30.09 -10.82
CA LEU A 542 -1.65 -30.61 -9.50
C LEU A 542 -2.28 -32.00 -9.24
N GLU A 543 -3.33 -32.34 -9.97
CA GLU A 543 -4.05 -33.63 -9.87
C GLU A 543 -3.46 -34.70 -10.80
N THR A 544 -2.67 -34.31 -11.80
CA THR A 544 -2.05 -35.17 -12.82
C THR A 544 -0.57 -35.39 -12.57
#